data_AF-A0A9P1B3V8-F1
#
_entry.id   AF-A0A9P1B3V8-F1
#
_cell.length_a   1.000
_cell.length_b   1.000
_cell.length_c   1.000
_cell.angle_alpha   90.00
_cell.angle_beta   90.00
_cell.angle_gamma   90.00
#
_symmetry.space_group_name_H-M   'P 1'
#
loop_
_entity.id
_entity.type
_entity.pdbx_description
1 polymer ?
#
loop_
_entity_poly.entity_id
_entity_poly.type
_entity_poly.pdbx_seq_one_letter_code
_entity_poly.pdbx_strand_id
1 'polypeptide(L)'
;MMWRIERYEIYAFLVSGFFFLSGISMWIAFWPIFNSELRSNYKLEANYDGSLKYSAFLYANPPMKNVMKFNFFNITNPDEVKYLGAKPELIEVGGYGFLESEQKKYYDFSTDKTQMFYQNYKRYLYSPENLDEGLSYDDHVMFPNSIATGAVAVIFGPNSQFSKTAQMIVSIGLVALGEYPFISKSVKETLFEGFEDPLLNVAHSPIFNVVANMMGYGDSLHYIPAMTKFAYLYGYNNSYDENYLINTGYKDFNKLGFVESWAGLKELPSSFWPTADARQIKGPDSGSLSKLHLTKSDELPFFLSFMCRSFRKTYWKEGMVDGIKTMAFAVPYDNFDTTLEKNAGFRYPNPENVDYYPEWNACDNQSDSSCRQKTVNGTHLLPPGLFPLVCYPGHNAQPPFTVLVSAPHFLYSPPEVQHHLSGMRPDPEKHKPMVFYQEKISGTALQVDVRFQINLPVTNNKGSFMTSQLPNVIVPLFYEDSHAVVADFIMNTVWLGIIVVPRVIEYLKFVLIFIGICILTVLIVLRVRVKGTVSVV
;
A
#
# COMPACT_ATOMS: atom_id res chain seq x y z
N MET A 1 38.54 -31.06 -64.21
CA MET A 1 37.52 -31.76 -63.38
C MET A 1 36.38 -30.79 -63.12
N MET A 2 35.34 -30.80 -63.94
CA MET A 2 34.19 -29.91 -63.77
C MET A 2 33.39 -30.37 -62.55
N TRP A 3 33.21 -29.49 -61.57
CA TRP A 3 32.34 -29.72 -60.41
C TRP A 3 30.89 -29.86 -60.89
N ARG A 4 30.43 -31.08 -61.15
CA ARG A 4 29.03 -31.32 -61.53
C ARG A 4 28.21 -31.40 -60.25
N ILE A 5 27.59 -30.28 -59.88
CA ILE A 5 26.66 -30.21 -58.75
C ILE A 5 25.37 -30.93 -59.15
N GLU A 6 24.95 -31.90 -58.34
CA GLU A 6 23.71 -32.64 -58.61
C GLU A 6 22.48 -31.87 -58.11
N ARG A 7 21.33 -32.05 -58.76
CA ARG A 7 20.11 -31.29 -58.43
C ARG A 7 19.70 -31.46 -56.96
N TYR A 8 19.86 -32.66 -56.39
CA TYR A 8 19.53 -32.90 -54.98
C TYR A 8 20.45 -32.15 -54.01
N GLU A 9 21.72 -31.91 -54.36
CA GLU A 9 22.64 -31.11 -53.55
C GLU A 9 22.17 -29.66 -53.45
N ILE A 10 21.68 -29.11 -54.57
CA ILE A 10 21.13 -27.75 -54.62
C ILE A 10 19.87 -27.65 -53.75
N TYR A 11 18.92 -28.57 -53.92
CA TYR A 11 17.69 -28.56 -53.13
C TYR A 11 17.95 -28.69 -51.63
N ALA A 12 18.82 -29.61 -51.23
CA ALA A 12 19.12 -29.82 -49.82
C ALA A 12 19.91 -28.65 -49.21
N PHE A 13 20.79 -27.99 -49.97
CA PHE A 13 21.45 -26.75 -49.54
C PHE A 13 20.44 -25.62 -49.34
N LEU A 14 19.48 -25.45 -50.26
CA LEU A 14 18.42 -24.44 -50.13
C LEU A 14 17.53 -24.70 -48.92
N VAL A 15 17.14 -25.96 -48.68
CA VAL A 15 16.33 -26.36 -47.52
C VAL A 15 17.10 -26.15 -46.20
N SER A 16 18.38 -26.54 -46.15
CA SER A 16 19.25 -26.28 -45.00
C SER A 16 19.37 -24.78 -44.73
N GLY A 17 19.63 -23.99 -45.76
CA GLY A 17 19.69 -22.53 -45.69
C GLY A 17 18.39 -21.92 -45.17
N PHE A 18 17.23 -22.39 -45.64
CA PHE A 18 15.93 -21.92 -45.16
C PHE A 18 15.72 -22.19 -43.66
N PHE A 19 16.00 -23.41 -43.18
CA PHE A 19 15.86 -23.74 -41.76
C PHE A 19 16.85 -22.95 -40.88
N PHE A 20 18.09 -22.81 -41.34
CA PHE A 20 19.11 -22.05 -40.62
C PHE A 20 18.77 -20.56 -40.55
N LEU A 21 18.39 -19.96 -41.69
CA LEU A 21 18.02 -18.54 -41.77
C LEU A 21 16.73 -18.24 -41.00
N SER A 22 15.73 -19.12 -41.03
CA SER A 22 14.50 -18.92 -40.27
C SER A 22 14.74 -18.98 -38.76
N GLY A 23 15.57 -19.92 -38.28
CA GLY A 23 15.97 -19.98 -36.87
C GLY A 23 16.75 -18.75 -36.41
N ILE A 24 17.69 -18.24 -37.21
CA ILE A 24 18.39 -16.97 -36.93
C ILE A 24 17.42 -15.79 -36.95
N SER A 25 16.53 -15.72 -37.94
CA SER A 25 15.54 -14.65 -38.05
C SER A 25 14.62 -14.62 -36.82
N MET A 26 14.16 -15.78 -36.35
CA MET A 26 13.40 -15.88 -35.10
C MET A 26 14.21 -15.38 -33.90
N TRP A 27 15.49 -15.72 -33.81
CA TRP A 27 16.34 -15.26 -32.71
C TRP A 27 16.46 -13.73 -32.69
N ILE A 28 16.66 -13.10 -33.84
CA ILE A 28 16.81 -11.64 -33.95
C ILE A 28 15.47 -10.92 -33.75
N ALA A 29 14.39 -11.43 -34.37
CA ALA A 29 13.11 -10.73 -34.43
C ALA A 29 12.22 -10.95 -33.20
N PHE A 30 12.36 -12.09 -32.50
CA PHE A 30 11.42 -12.45 -31.42
C PHE A 30 11.37 -11.42 -30.30
N TRP A 31 12.50 -11.07 -29.68
CA TRP A 31 12.51 -10.16 -28.52
C TRP A 31 11.99 -8.75 -28.86
N PRO A 32 12.37 -8.12 -30.00
CA PRO A 32 11.77 -6.86 -30.43
C PRO A 32 10.26 -6.95 -30.63
N ILE A 33 9.76 -7.98 -31.33
CA ILE A 33 8.33 -8.17 -31.59
C ILE A 33 7.59 -8.41 -30.27
N PHE A 34 8.06 -9.34 -29.46
CA PHE A 34 7.46 -9.68 -28.18
C PHE A 34 7.36 -8.46 -27.24
N ASN A 35 8.42 -7.66 -27.14
CA ASN A 35 8.40 -6.42 -26.36
C ASN A 35 7.45 -5.36 -26.94
N SER A 36 7.33 -5.28 -28.27
CA SER A 36 6.37 -4.38 -28.92
C SER A 36 4.94 -4.80 -28.62
N GLU A 37 4.63 -6.10 -28.73
CA GLU A 37 3.33 -6.67 -28.42
C GLU A 37 2.98 -6.50 -26.94
N LEU A 38 3.91 -6.74 -26.02
CA LEU A 38 3.71 -6.48 -24.60
C LEU A 38 3.34 -5.02 -24.33
N ARG A 39 4.10 -4.06 -24.91
CA ARG A 39 3.77 -2.64 -24.73
C ARG A 39 2.40 -2.30 -25.30
N SER A 40 2.05 -2.85 -26.47
CA SER A 40 0.74 -2.61 -27.08
C SER A 40 -0.40 -3.17 -26.23
N ASN A 41 -0.24 -4.38 -25.69
CA ASN A 41 -1.27 -5.06 -24.92
C ASN A 41 -1.48 -4.49 -23.51
N TYR A 42 -0.49 -3.79 -22.95
CA TYR A 42 -0.57 -3.22 -21.60
C TYR A 42 -0.99 -1.74 -21.57
N LYS A 43 -0.91 -1.01 -22.69
CA LYS A 43 -1.37 0.38 -22.76
C LYS A 43 -2.85 0.48 -22.39
N LEU A 44 -3.23 1.50 -21.63
CA LEU A 44 -4.64 1.74 -21.30
C LEU A 44 -5.28 2.51 -22.44
N GLU A 45 -6.17 1.88 -23.18
CA GLU A 45 -6.83 2.49 -24.34
C GLU A 45 -8.32 2.17 -24.38
N ALA A 46 -9.09 3.08 -24.98
CA ALA A 46 -10.47 2.84 -25.39
C ALA A 46 -10.57 2.62 -26.90
N ASN A 47 -11.64 1.95 -27.31
CA ASN A 47 -12.09 1.84 -28.69
C ASN A 47 -12.78 3.14 -29.14
N TYR A 48 -13.04 3.28 -30.44
CA TYR A 48 -13.71 4.47 -30.99
C TYR A 48 -15.14 4.66 -30.50
N ASP A 49 -15.79 3.59 -30.03
CA ASP A 49 -17.13 3.61 -29.45
C ASP A 49 -17.12 3.91 -27.92
N GLY A 50 -15.95 4.16 -27.34
CA GLY A 50 -15.77 4.41 -25.91
C GLY A 50 -15.66 3.15 -25.04
N SER A 51 -15.80 1.95 -25.62
CA SER A 51 -15.58 0.71 -24.87
C SER A 51 -14.10 0.50 -24.52
N LEU A 52 -13.80 -0.12 -23.38
CA LEU A 52 -12.43 -0.34 -22.93
C LEU A 52 -11.77 -1.46 -23.75
N LYS A 53 -10.52 -1.26 -24.18
CA LYS A 53 -9.68 -2.38 -24.64
C LYS A 53 -9.32 -3.28 -23.48
N TYR A 54 -8.81 -4.48 -23.78
CA TYR A 54 -8.58 -5.55 -22.80
C TYR A 54 -7.82 -5.12 -21.54
N SER A 55 -6.65 -4.48 -21.66
CA SER A 55 -5.87 -3.97 -20.52
C SER A 55 -6.63 -2.92 -19.70
N ALA A 56 -7.26 -1.96 -20.36
CA ALA A 56 -8.04 -0.93 -19.69
C ALA A 56 -9.26 -1.51 -18.99
N PHE A 57 -9.90 -2.54 -19.57
CA PHE A 57 -10.99 -3.28 -18.96
C PHE A 57 -10.55 -4.02 -17.70
N LEU A 58 -9.41 -4.73 -17.75
CA LEU A 58 -8.83 -5.38 -16.57
C LEU A 58 -8.38 -4.36 -15.51
N TYR A 59 -7.85 -3.22 -15.91
CA TYR A 59 -7.47 -2.16 -14.98
C TYR A 59 -8.69 -1.53 -14.29
N ALA A 60 -9.78 -1.36 -15.05
CA ALA A 60 -11.04 -0.84 -14.52
C ALA A 60 -11.80 -1.87 -13.67
N ASN A 61 -11.60 -3.16 -13.93
CA ASN A 61 -12.21 -4.27 -13.18
C ASN A 61 -11.14 -5.31 -12.83
N PRO A 62 -10.25 -5.01 -11.87
CA PRO A 62 -9.14 -5.90 -11.54
C PRO A 62 -9.67 -7.27 -11.10
N PRO A 63 -9.36 -8.33 -11.86
CA PRO A 63 -9.81 -9.68 -11.52
C PRO A 63 -8.86 -10.27 -10.48
N MET A 64 -9.02 -9.84 -9.24
CA MET A 64 -8.24 -10.33 -8.10
C MET A 64 -9.17 -10.74 -6.97
N LYS A 65 -8.71 -11.68 -6.15
CA LYS A 65 -9.33 -11.98 -4.87
C LYS A 65 -8.49 -11.28 -3.80
N ASN A 66 -9.02 -10.19 -3.24
CA ASN A 66 -8.41 -9.52 -2.09
C ASN A 66 -9.11 -9.93 -0.80
N VAL A 67 -8.38 -10.63 0.07
CA VAL A 67 -8.82 -10.96 1.43
C VAL A 67 -8.11 -10.02 2.40
N MET A 68 -8.88 -9.12 3.01
CA MET A 68 -8.40 -8.21 4.06
C MET A 68 -8.72 -8.80 5.43
N LYS A 69 -7.72 -9.00 6.29
CA LYS A 69 -7.91 -9.42 7.68
C LYS A 69 -7.55 -8.28 8.63
N PHE A 70 -8.41 -8.01 9.60
CA PHE A 70 -8.11 -7.09 10.69
C PHE A 70 -7.71 -7.86 11.95
N ASN A 71 -6.64 -7.39 12.60
CA ASN A 71 -6.11 -7.96 13.83
C ASN A 71 -6.02 -6.86 14.89
N PHE A 72 -6.84 -6.95 15.94
CA PHE A 72 -6.96 -5.94 16.98
C PHE A 72 -6.00 -6.21 18.13
N PHE A 73 -5.60 -5.12 18.81
CA PHE A 73 -4.87 -5.20 20.06
C PHE A 73 -5.81 -4.93 21.23
N ASN A 74 -6.33 -5.99 21.83
CA ASN A 74 -7.27 -5.92 22.93
C ASN A 74 -6.54 -5.59 24.24
N ILE A 75 -6.93 -4.50 24.91
CA ILE A 75 -6.38 -4.10 26.21
C ILE A 75 -7.00 -4.95 27.32
N THR A 76 -6.15 -5.53 28.16
CA THR A 76 -6.57 -6.44 29.25
C THR A 76 -6.56 -5.80 30.64
N ASN A 77 -5.83 -4.70 30.82
CA ASN A 77 -5.65 -3.99 32.09
C ASN A 77 -6.07 -2.49 32.03
N PRO A 78 -7.27 -2.15 31.51
CA PRO A 78 -7.67 -0.77 31.25
C PRO A 78 -7.72 0.09 32.53
N ASP A 79 -8.08 -0.49 33.67
CA ASP A 79 -8.23 0.22 34.93
C ASP A 79 -6.88 0.48 35.58
N GLU A 80 -5.94 -0.46 35.53
CA GLU A 80 -4.56 -0.25 35.98
C GLU A 80 -3.88 0.85 35.15
N VAL A 81 -4.09 0.84 33.83
CA VAL A 81 -3.56 1.90 32.95
C VAL A 81 -4.17 3.25 33.31
N LYS A 82 -5.50 3.30 33.51
CA LYS A 82 -6.20 4.55 33.84
C LYS A 82 -5.85 5.09 35.21
N TYR A 83 -5.91 4.27 36.26
CA TYR A 83 -5.87 4.74 37.64
C TYR A 83 -4.46 4.70 38.26
N LEU A 84 -3.59 3.83 37.77
CA LEU A 84 -2.23 3.63 38.30
C LEU A 84 -1.13 4.09 37.34
N GLY A 85 -1.49 4.51 36.12
CA GLY A 85 -0.52 4.82 35.08
C GLY A 85 0.28 3.59 34.64
N ALA A 86 -0.30 2.40 34.80
CA ALA A 86 0.37 1.15 34.46
C ALA A 86 0.64 1.04 32.96
N LYS A 87 1.60 0.19 32.62
CA LYS A 87 1.93 -0.16 31.24
C LYS A 87 0.76 -0.93 30.60
N PRO A 88 0.30 -0.57 29.38
CA PRO A 88 -0.76 -1.32 28.70
C PRO A 88 -0.36 -2.76 28.37
N GLU A 89 -1.25 -3.70 28.70
CA GLU A 89 -1.14 -5.12 28.38
C GLU A 89 -2.12 -5.51 27.27
N LEU A 90 -1.56 -5.91 26.13
CA LEU A 90 -2.28 -6.15 24.90
C LEU A 90 -2.28 -7.64 24.54
N ILE A 91 -3.44 -8.13 24.13
CA ILE A 91 -3.59 -9.43 23.48
C ILE A 91 -4.05 -9.19 22.05
N GLU A 92 -3.34 -9.76 21.10
CA GLU A 92 -3.76 -9.77 19.70
C GLU A 92 -4.98 -10.68 19.53
N VAL A 93 -6.07 -10.11 19.00
CA VAL A 93 -7.31 -10.81 18.69
C VAL A 93 -7.68 -10.44 17.27
N GLY A 94 -7.57 -11.38 16.34
CA GLY A 94 -7.51 -11.03 14.94
C GLY A 94 -7.70 -12.19 13.99
N GLY A 95 -7.93 -11.83 12.72
CA GLY A 95 -8.36 -12.74 11.68
C GLY A 95 -9.74 -12.38 11.14
N TYR A 96 -10.23 -11.16 11.40
CA TYR A 96 -11.54 -10.72 10.93
C TYR A 96 -11.52 -10.44 9.42
N GLY A 97 -11.98 -11.41 8.63
CA GLY A 97 -11.87 -11.44 7.17
C GLY A 97 -12.96 -10.65 6.42
N PHE A 98 -12.51 -9.88 5.43
CA PHE A 98 -13.32 -9.13 4.49
C PHE A 98 -12.84 -9.39 3.07
N LEU A 99 -13.77 -9.42 2.12
CA LEU A 99 -13.46 -9.36 0.71
C LEU A 99 -13.53 -7.91 0.27
N GLU A 100 -12.42 -7.43 -0.29
CA GLU A 100 -12.37 -6.14 -0.94
C GLU A 100 -12.41 -6.31 -2.45
N SER A 101 -13.17 -5.43 -3.11
CA SER A 101 -13.21 -5.37 -4.55
C SER A 101 -13.18 -3.92 -5.00
N GLU A 102 -12.31 -3.62 -5.97
CA GLU A 102 -12.25 -2.31 -6.60
C GLU A 102 -12.83 -2.34 -8.03
N GLN A 103 -13.51 -1.25 -8.39
CA GLN A 103 -14.06 -1.02 -9.72
C GLN A 103 -13.94 0.46 -10.10
N LYS A 104 -13.27 0.74 -11.22
CA LYS A 104 -13.15 2.09 -11.75
C LYS A 104 -14.40 2.40 -12.58
N LYS A 105 -15.17 3.40 -12.14
CA LYS A 105 -16.42 3.86 -12.76
C LYS A 105 -16.27 5.28 -13.28
N TYR A 106 -17.22 5.69 -14.13
CA TYR A 106 -17.29 7.04 -14.70
C TYR A 106 -15.96 7.50 -15.31
N TYR A 107 -15.38 6.63 -16.14
CA TYR A 107 -14.08 6.88 -16.75
C TYR A 107 -14.22 7.57 -18.11
N ASP A 108 -13.17 8.32 -18.47
CA ASP A 108 -13.05 8.96 -19.78
C ASP A 108 -11.58 9.01 -20.21
N PHE A 109 -11.33 9.09 -21.52
CA PHE A 109 -9.99 9.18 -22.09
C PHE A 109 -9.77 10.54 -22.73
N SER A 110 -8.57 11.09 -22.59
CA SER A 110 -8.19 12.31 -23.30
C SER A 110 -8.24 12.09 -24.81
N THR A 111 -8.56 13.14 -25.56
CA THR A 111 -8.61 13.10 -27.03
C THR A 111 -7.28 12.70 -27.67
N ASP A 112 -6.16 13.01 -27.01
CA ASP A 112 -4.81 12.62 -27.42
C ASP A 112 -4.37 11.23 -26.93
N LYS A 113 -5.27 10.49 -26.25
CA LYS A 113 -5.09 9.14 -25.69
C LYS A 113 -4.07 9.01 -24.57
N THR A 114 -3.52 10.11 -24.06
CA THR A 114 -2.44 10.06 -23.07
C THR A 114 -2.91 9.98 -21.62
N GLN A 115 -4.16 10.33 -21.36
CA GLN A 115 -4.70 10.37 -20.02
C GLN A 115 -6.01 9.60 -19.92
N MET A 116 -6.24 9.00 -18.75
CA MET A 116 -7.49 8.34 -18.38
C MET A 116 -7.97 8.94 -17.06
N PHE A 117 -9.20 9.42 -17.05
CA PHE A 117 -9.94 9.84 -15.85
C PHE A 117 -10.77 8.67 -15.33
N TYR A 118 -10.94 8.55 -14.01
CA TYR A 118 -11.91 7.63 -13.39
C TYR A 118 -12.19 7.96 -11.92
N GLN A 119 -13.26 7.36 -11.39
CA GLN A 119 -13.54 7.24 -9.96
C GLN A 119 -13.33 5.79 -9.52
N ASN A 120 -12.47 5.53 -8.54
CA ASN A 120 -12.19 4.17 -8.09
C ASN A 120 -13.08 3.78 -6.92
N TYR A 121 -14.14 3.03 -7.21
CA TYR A 121 -15.08 2.56 -6.20
C TYR A 121 -14.54 1.32 -5.51
N LYS A 122 -14.62 1.29 -4.19
CA LYS A 122 -14.23 0.13 -3.37
C LYS A 122 -15.42 -0.39 -2.60
N ARG A 123 -15.50 -1.71 -2.49
CA ARG A 123 -16.55 -2.40 -1.74
C ARG A 123 -15.90 -3.34 -0.75
N TYR A 124 -16.38 -3.33 0.48
CA TYR A 124 -15.89 -4.15 1.58
C TYR A 124 -17.03 -5.05 2.04
N LEU A 125 -16.83 -6.36 1.92
CA LEU A 125 -17.82 -7.37 2.25
C LEU A 125 -17.28 -8.25 3.36
N TYR A 126 -17.96 -8.27 4.50
CA TYR A 126 -17.67 -9.21 5.57
C TYR A 126 -17.72 -10.64 5.04
N SER A 127 -16.70 -11.44 5.38
CA SER A 127 -16.52 -12.79 4.84
C SER A 127 -16.30 -13.80 5.97
N PRO A 128 -17.39 -14.44 6.46
CA PRO A 128 -17.32 -15.45 7.51
C PRO A 128 -16.37 -16.62 7.18
N GLU A 129 -16.24 -16.97 5.91
CA GLU A 129 -15.40 -18.08 5.44
C GLU A 129 -13.90 -17.79 5.54
N ASN A 130 -13.51 -16.52 5.62
CA ASN A 130 -12.11 -16.10 5.76
C ASN A 130 -11.77 -15.64 7.18
N LEU A 131 -12.62 -15.98 8.16
CA LEU A 131 -12.33 -15.80 9.58
C LEU A 131 -11.42 -16.90 10.11
N ASP A 132 -10.59 -16.53 11.08
CA ASP A 132 -9.89 -17.53 11.89
C ASP A 132 -10.90 -18.23 12.84
N GLU A 133 -10.60 -19.47 13.22
CA GLU A 133 -11.55 -20.32 13.97
C GLU A 133 -11.96 -19.70 15.31
N GLY A 134 -13.27 -19.70 15.58
CA GLY A 134 -13.84 -19.24 16.85
C GLY A 134 -14.09 -17.73 16.95
N LEU A 135 -13.81 -16.96 15.89
CA LEU A 135 -14.08 -15.52 15.85
C LEU A 135 -15.48 -15.20 15.33
N SER A 136 -16.04 -14.11 15.85
CA SER A 136 -17.30 -13.53 15.42
C SER A 136 -17.18 -12.03 15.19
N TYR A 137 -17.93 -11.51 14.22
CA TYR A 137 -17.95 -10.07 13.96
C TYR A 137 -18.57 -9.23 15.10
N ASP A 138 -19.31 -9.90 15.99
CA ASP A 138 -19.88 -9.34 17.21
C ASP A 138 -18.91 -9.38 18.41
N ASP A 139 -17.71 -9.94 18.24
CA ASP A 139 -16.70 -9.97 19.29
C ASP A 139 -16.35 -8.55 19.72
N HIS A 140 -16.20 -8.38 21.03
CA HIS A 140 -15.91 -7.09 21.62
C HIS A 140 -14.41 -6.92 21.80
N VAL A 141 -13.91 -5.75 21.39
CA VAL A 141 -12.52 -5.35 21.55
C VAL A 141 -12.46 -4.11 22.42
N MET A 142 -11.53 -4.09 23.36
CA MET A 142 -11.26 -2.97 24.25
C MET A 142 -10.04 -2.20 23.76
N PHE A 143 -10.24 -0.94 23.44
CA PHE A 143 -9.22 -0.06 22.85
C PHE A 143 -9.39 1.39 23.34
N PRO A 144 -8.38 2.25 23.17
CA PRO A 144 -8.47 3.67 23.52
C PRO A 144 -9.59 4.40 22.76
N ASN A 145 -10.31 5.27 23.46
CA ASN A 145 -11.38 6.07 22.86
C ASN A 145 -10.80 7.21 22.02
N SER A 146 -10.78 7.04 20.70
CA SER A 146 -10.25 8.03 19.74
C SER A 146 -11.00 9.36 19.76
N ILE A 147 -12.32 9.34 19.98
CA ILE A 147 -13.15 10.55 20.01
C ILE A 147 -12.81 11.36 21.25
N ALA A 148 -12.84 10.72 22.43
CA ALA A 148 -12.49 11.36 23.69
C ALA A 148 -11.04 11.85 23.69
N THR A 149 -10.11 11.08 23.12
CA THR A 149 -8.69 11.47 23.02
C THR A 149 -8.49 12.70 22.13
N GLY A 150 -9.17 12.77 20.99
CA GLY A 150 -9.16 13.94 20.11
C GLY A 150 -9.71 15.18 20.81
N ALA A 151 -10.85 15.06 21.50
CA ALA A 151 -11.43 16.14 22.28
C ALA A 151 -10.49 16.59 23.41
N VAL A 152 -9.84 15.65 24.10
CA VAL A 152 -8.88 15.97 25.16
C VAL A 152 -7.67 16.74 24.61
N ALA A 153 -7.13 16.34 23.46
CA ALA A 153 -6.02 17.02 22.82
C ALA A 153 -6.35 18.48 22.46
N VAL A 154 -7.55 18.75 21.94
CA VAL A 154 -8.00 20.10 21.59
C VAL A 154 -8.26 20.96 22.84
N ILE A 155 -8.98 20.41 23.83
CA ILE A 155 -9.49 21.18 24.96
C ILE A 155 -8.44 21.40 26.04
N PHE A 156 -7.57 20.42 26.27
CA PHE A 156 -6.60 20.45 27.37
C PHE A 156 -5.15 20.52 26.90
N GLY A 157 -4.89 20.44 25.59
CA GLY A 157 -3.54 20.48 25.02
C GLY A 157 -2.81 21.81 25.26
N PRO A 158 -1.49 21.86 24.99
CA PRO A 158 -0.66 23.05 25.20
C PRO A 158 -1.14 24.29 24.42
N ASN A 159 -1.72 24.06 23.24
CA ASN A 159 -2.23 25.10 22.33
C ASN A 159 -3.74 25.39 22.54
N SER A 160 -4.33 24.92 23.65
CA SER A 160 -5.76 25.10 23.92
C SER A 160 -6.12 26.57 24.12
N GLN A 161 -7.23 26.99 23.50
CA GLN A 161 -7.83 28.32 23.68
C GLN A 161 -8.78 28.37 24.90
N PHE A 162 -9.05 27.23 25.54
CA PHE A 162 -9.98 27.16 26.67
C PHE A 162 -9.33 27.64 27.96
N SER A 163 -10.04 28.46 28.73
CA SER A 163 -9.59 28.87 30.07
C SER A 163 -9.54 27.68 31.02
N LYS A 164 -8.75 27.76 32.10
CA LYS A 164 -8.65 26.68 33.10
C LYS A 164 -10.00 26.36 33.76
N THR A 165 -10.85 27.37 33.96
CA THR A 165 -12.22 27.17 34.46
C THR A 165 -13.08 26.42 33.45
N ALA A 166 -13.01 26.78 32.16
CA ALA A 166 -13.74 26.08 31.11
C ALA A 166 -13.26 24.62 30.96
N GLN A 167 -11.93 24.39 31.00
CA GLN A 167 -11.34 23.06 31.02
C GLN A 167 -11.89 22.23 32.20
N MET A 168 -11.96 22.80 33.40
CA MET A 168 -12.51 22.12 34.58
C MET A 168 -13.99 21.74 34.40
N ILE A 169 -14.82 22.66 33.89
CA ILE A 169 -16.25 22.41 33.62
C ILE A 169 -16.40 21.26 32.60
N VAL A 170 -15.65 21.32 31.49
CA VAL A 170 -15.68 20.28 30.46
C VAL A 170 -15.20 18.94 31.04
N SER A 171 -14.15 18.94 31.85
CA SER A 171 -13.64 17.71 32.48
C SER A 171 -14.67 17.06 33.40
N ILE A 172 -15.47 17.83 34.14
CA ILE A 172 -16.58 17.30 34.94
C ILE A 172 -17.67 16.75 34.02
N GLY A 173 -18.02 17.50 32.96
CA GLY A 173 -19.01 17.10 31.97
C GLY A 173 -18.68 15.77 31.29
N LEU A 174 -17.43 15.57 30.84
CA LEU A 174 -16.98 14.33 30.20
C LEU A 174 -17.19 13.12 31.13
N VAL A 175 -16.79 13.21 32.39
CA VAL A 175 -17.01 12.14 33.37
C VAL A 175 -18.50 11.91 33.63
N ALA A 176 -19.30 12.98 33.73
CA ALA A 176 -20.74 12.88 33.97
C ALA A 176 -21.51 12.26 32.78
N LEU A 177 -21.01 12.45 31.55
CA LEU A 177 -21.53 11.80 30.35
C LEU A 177 -21.16 10.32 30.24
N GLY A 178 -20.29 9.83 31.14
CA GLY A 178 -19.79 8.46 31.09
C GLY A 178 -18.65 8.26 30.10
N GLU A 179 -17.97 9.33 29.68
CA GLU A 179 -16.78 9.21 28.84
C GLU A 179 -15.64 8.54 29.62
N TYR A 180 -14.94 7.65 28.91
CA TYR A 180 -13.84 6.87 29.46
C TYR A 180 -12.67 6.83 28.46
N PRO A 181 -11.40 6.81 28.91
CA PRO A 181 -10.25 6.76 28.02
C PRO A 181 -10.15 5.45 27.20
N PHE A 182 -10.80 4.38 27.66
CA PHE A 182 -10.88 3.10 26.96
C PHE A 182 -12.34 2.72 26.78
N ILE A 183 -12.70 2.17 25.63
CA ILE A 183 -14.04 1.74 25.29
C ILE A 183 -14.03 0.31 24.78
N SER A 184 -15.12 -0.41 25.03
CA SER A 184 -15.34 -1.74 24.46
C SER A 184 -16.47 -1.66 23.44
N LYS A 185 -16.19 -2.07 22.20
CA LYS A 185 -17.15 -2.08 21.10
C LYS A 185 -16.97 -3.34 20.27
N SER A 186 -18.03 -3.71 19.56
CA SER A 186 -17.93 -4.84 18.62
C SER A 186 -17.01 -4.50 17.45
N VAL A 187 -16.41 -5.52 16.84
CA VAL A 187 -15.55 -5.33 15.65
C VAL A 187 -16.30 -4.66 14.51
N LYS A 188 -17.57 -5.02 14.29
CA LYS A 188 -18.40 -4.42 13.24
C LYS A 188 -18.66 -2.94 13.42
N GLU A 189 -18.96 -2.52 14.64
CA GLU A 189 -19.16 -1.11 14.96
C GLU A 189 -17.85 -0.33 14.85
N THR A 190 -16.74 -0.95 15.27
CA THR A 190 -15.43 -0.30 15.26
C THR A 190 -14.91 -0.06 13.83
N LEU A 191 -15.13 -1.01 12.91
CA LEU A 191 -14.64 -0.90 11.54
C LEU A 191 -15.60 -0.18 10.60
N PHE A 192 -16.84 -0.66 10.43
CA PHE A 192 -17.69 -0.25 9.31
C PHE A 192 -19.09 0.27 9.70
N GLU A 193 -19.77 -0.32 10.68
CA GLU A 193 -21.16 0.02 11.01
C GLU A 193 -21.28 1.30 11.84
N GLY A 194 -20.24 1.61 12.62
CA GLY A 194 -20.18 2.76 13.49
C GLY A 194 -21.02 2.65 14.76
N PHE A 195 -20.49 3.18 15.86
CA PHE A 195 -21.23 3.32 17.11
C PHE A 195 -21.54 4.78 17.42
N GLU A 196 -22.59 5.00 18.22
CA GLU A 196 -22.90 6.30 18.79
C GLU A 196 -22.03 6.57 20.02
N ASP A 197 -21.57 7.81 20.12
CA ASP A 197 -20.69 8.28 21.17
C ASP A 197 -21.39 9.42 21.96
N PRO A 198 -21.47 9.34 23.30
CA PRO A 198 -22.16 10.34 24.11
C PRO A 198 -21.63 11.76 23.89
N LEU A 199 -20.30 11.94 23.85
CA LEU A 199 -19.68 13.23 23.61
C LEU A 199 -20.02 13.77 22.21
N LEU A 200 -19.94 12.94 21.17
CA LEU A 200 -20.31 13.33 19.81
C LEU A 200 -21.79 13.74 19.71
N ASN A 201 -22.68 12.97 20.33
CA ASN A 201 -24.12 13.28 20.38
C ASN A 201 -24.39 14.63 21.07
N VAL A 202 -23.71 14.90 22.19
CA VAL A 202 -23.83 16.18 22.89
C VAL A 202 -23.25 17.31 22.05
N ALA A 203 -22.09 17.12 21.41
CA ALA A 203 -21.47 18.13 20.56
C ALA A 203 -22.40 18.57 19.41
N HIS A 204 -23.21 17.66 18.86
CA HIS A 204 -24.17 17.95 17.80
C HIS A 204 -25.51 18.51 18.31
N SER A 205 -25.70 18.60 19.63
CA SER A 205 -26.95 19.06 20.21
C SER A 205 -27.10 20.58 20.11
N PRO A 206 -28.33 21.11 19.89
CA PRO A 206 -28.57 22.55 19.89
C PRO A 206 -28.16 23.22 21.20
N ILE A 207 -28.30 22.51 22.32
CA ILE A 207 -27.95 23.04 23.65
C ILE A 207 -26.44 23.25 23.78
N PHE A 208 -25.60 22.37 23.22
CA PHE A 208 -24.15 22.55 23.24
C PHE A 208 -23.74 23.82 22.50
N ASN A 209 -24.28 24.05 21.30
CA ASN A 209 -23.99 25.26 20.52
C ASN A 209 -24.38 26.54 21.28
N VAL A 210 -25.53 26.56 21.95
CA VAL A 210 -25.96 27.71 22.77
C VAL A 210 -25.00 27.94 23.93
N VAL A 211 -24.63 26.89 24.66
CA VAL A 211 -23.73 26.97 25.81
C VAL A 211 -22.32 27.40 25.39
N ALA A 212 -21.78 26.80 24.33
CA ALA A 212 -20.49 27.14 23.75
C ALA A 212 -20.41 28.62 23.33
N ASN A 213 -21.44 29.12 22.64
CA ASN A 213 -21.52 30.52 22.23
C ASN A 213 -21.67 31.46 23.44
N MET A 214 -22.49 31.12 24.43
CA MET A 214 -22.64 31.91 25.65
C MET A 214 -21.34 32.02 26.45
N MET A 215 -20.51 30.96 26.44
CA MET A 215 -19.19 30.96 27.08
C MET A 215 -18.08 31.61 26.22
N GLY A 216 -18.41 32.11 25.03
CA GLY A 216 -17.44 32.77 24.14
C GLY A 216 -16.49 31.79 23.41
N TYR A 217 -16.82 30.50 23.36
CA TYR A 217 -16.01 29.45 22.72
C TYR A 217 -16.59 28.94 21.41
N GLY A 218 -17.66 29.57 20.89
CA GLY A 218 -18.26 29.21 19.60
C GLY A 218 -17.23 29.15 18.46
N ASP A 219 -16.38 30.17 18.38
CA ASP A 219 -15.34 30.24 17.36
C ASP A 219 -14.15 29.28 17.63
N SER A 220 -13.96 28.85 18.87
CA SER A 220 -12.95 27.84 19.22
C SER A 220 -13.43 26.42 18.95
N LEU A 221 -14.72 26.24 18.65
CA LEU A 221 -15.39 24.96 18.41
C LEU A 221 -15.84 24.77 16.95
N HIS A 222 -15.28 25.54 16.01
CA HIS A 222 -15.53 25.41 14.56
C HIS A 222 -15.27 24.00 13.98
N TYR A 223 -14.69 23.11 14.76
CA TYR A 223 -14.32 21.76 14.35
C TYR A 223 -15.08 20.70 15.17
N ILE A 224 -16.41 20.77 15.18
CA ILE A 224 -17.22 19.60 15.50
C ILE A 224 -17.28 18.74 14.23
N PRO A 225 -16.78 17.50 14.25
CA PRO A 225 -16.77 16.66 13.06
C PRO A 225 -18.21 16.40 12.59
N ALA A 226 -18.49 16.44 11.29
CA ALA A 226 -19.85 16.22 10.79
C ALA A 226 -20.39 14.78 11.00
N MET A 227 -19.57 13.86 11.51
CA MET A 227 -19.96 12.47 11.73
C MET A 227 -20.94 12.35 12.90
N THR A 228 -21.94 11.48 12.78
CA THR A 228 -22.89 11.17 13.87
C THR A 228 -22.63 9.83 14.52
N LYS A 229 -21.91 8.95 13.82
CA LYS A 229 -21.41 7.67 14.32
C LYS A 229 -19.93 7.58 14.02
N PHE A 230 -19.22 6.83 14.85
CA PHE A 230 -17.80 6.61 14.70
C PHE A 230 -17.47 5.17 14.32
N ALA A 231 -16.75 5.01 13.22
CA ALA A 231 -16.00 3.82 12.85
C ALA A 231 -14.76 4.26 12.08
N TYR A 232 -13.68 3.47 12.08
CA TYR A 232 -12.47 3.82 11.33
C TYR A 232 -12.69 3.85 9.82
N LEU A 233 -13.64 3.06 9.31
CA LEU A 233 -14.01 2.94 7.89
C LEU A 233 -15.52 3.19 7.69
N TYR A 234 -16.12 4.07 8.50
CA TYR A 234 -17.54 4.41 8.38
C TYR A 234 -17.85 5.05 7.02
N GLY A 235 -18.82 4.50 6.29
CA GLY A 235 -19.24 5.02 4.99
C GLY A 235 -18.32 4.66 3.80
N TYR A 236 -17.34 3.78 4.00
CA TYR A 236 -16.41 3.36 2.94
C TYR A 236 -16.97 2.30 2.00
N ASN A 237 -18.04 1.62 2.40
CA ASN A 237 -18.59 0.54 1.59
C ASN A 237 -19.31 1.11 0.35
N ASN A 238 -18.83 0.74 -0.83
CA ASN A 238 -19.35 1.20 -2.12
C ASN A 238 -19.24 2.73 -2.31
N SER A 239 -18.20 3.33 -1.72
CA SER A 239 -17.76 4.70 -1.99
C SER A 239 -16.54 4.70 -2.92
N TYR A 240 -16.06 5.88 -3.32
CA TYR A 240 -14.87 6.04 -4.17
C TYR A 240 -13.83 6.92 -3.49
N ASP A 241 -12.55 6.63 -3.71
CA ASP A 241 -11.40 7.33 -3.09
C ASP A 241 -10.90 8.52 -3.94
N GLU A 242 -11.86 9.39 -4.28
CA GLU A 242 -11.71 10.59 -5.12
C GLU A 242 -11.54 10.33 -6.62
N ASN A 243 -11.47 11.43 -7.37
CA ASN A 243 -11.24 11.44 -8.81
C ASN A 243 -9.75 11.27 -9.13
N TYR A 244 -9.43 10.37 -10.06
CA TYR A 244 -8.08 10.16 -10.58
C TYR A 244 -7.96 10.63 -12.03
N LEU A 245 -6.80 11.21 -12.35
CA LEU A 245 -6.33 11.36 -13.71
C LEU A 245 -4.96 10.68 -13.80
N ILE A 246 -4.84 9.66 -14.64
CA ILE A 246 -3.61 8.88 -14.78
C ILE A 246 -3.06 8.95 -16.20
N ASN A 247 -1.79 8.60 -16.34
CA ASN A 247 -1.13 8.42 -17.63
C ASN A 247 -1.40 7.02 -18.19
N THR A 248 -1.81 6.94 -19.45
CA THR A 248 -2.18 5.67 -20.11
C THR A 248 -0.99 4.83 -20.58
N GLY A 249 0.23 5.37 -20.53
CA GLY A 249 1.41 4.76 -21.12
C GLY A 249 1.49 4.87 -22.65
N TYR A 250 0.61 5.65 -23.29
CA TYR A 250 0.53 5.76 -24.75
C TYR A 250 1.80 6.34 -25.39
N LYS A 251 2.30 7.49 -24.86
CA LYS A 251 3.53 8.16 -25.31
C LYS A 251 4.80 7.56 -24.68
N ASP A 252 4.79 7.39 -23.36
CA ASP A 252 5.89 6.78 -22.60
C ASP A 252 5.35 5.66 -21.72
N PHE A 253 5.70 4.41 -22.06
CA PHE A 253 5.23 3.24 -21.33
C PHE A 253 5.73 3.20 -19.88
N ASN A 254 6.87 3.82 -19.56
CA ASN A 254 7.39 3.81 -18.19
C ASN A 254 6.53 4.65 -17.23
N LYS A 255 5.62 5.48 -17.76
CA LYS A 255 4.65 6.24 -16.99
C LYS A 255 3.28 5.56 -16.92
N LEU A 256 3.13 4.32 -17.38
CA LEU A 256 1.87 3.59 -17.34
C LEU A 256 1.27 3.61 -15.92
N GLY A 257 0.04 4.11 -15.80
CA GLY A 257 -0.70 4.19 -14.55
C GLY A 257 -0.30 5.34 -13.63
N PHE A 258 0.71 6.15 -13.98
CA PHE A 258 1.18 7.22 -13.10
C PHE A 258 0.07 8.23 -12.86
N VAL A 259 -0.15 8.57 -11.58
CA VAL A 259 -1.17 9.54 -11.19
C VAL A 259 -0.67 10.95 -11.51
N GLU A 260 -1.37 11.62 -12.42
CA GLU A 260 -1.11 13.00 -12.81
C GLU A 260 -1.90 13.98 -11.91
N SER A 261 -3.09 13.58 -11.46
CA SER A 261 -3.83 14.26 -10.39
C SER A 261 -4.73 13.32 -9.60
N TRP A 262 -4.94 13.65 -8.33
CA TRP A 262 -5.87 12.99 -7.40
C TRP A 262 -6.71 14.04 -6.70
N ALA A 263 -8.02 13.82 -6.59
CA ALA A 263 -8.98 14.81 -6.07
C ALA A 263 -8.94 16.16 -6.82
N GLY A 264 -8.55 16.15 -8.10
CA GLY A 264 -8.35 17.36 -8.91
C GLY A 264 -7.04 18.11 -8.63
N LEU A 265 -6.18 17.61 -7.74
CA LEU A 265 -4.92 18.22 -7.33
C LEU A 265 -3.72 17.47 -7.92
N LYS A 266 -2.70 18.21 -8.38
CA LYS A 266 -1.44 17.63 -8.90
C LYS A 266 -0.43 17.32 -7.80
N GLU A 267 -0.60 17.95 -6.64
CA GLU A 267 0.15 17.68 -5.42
C GLU A 267 -0.83 17.67 -4.25
N LEU A 268 -0.50 16.92 -3.19
CA LEU A 268 -1.31 16.89 -1.98
C LEU A 268 -1.36 18.28 -1.33
N PRO A 269 -2.39 18.59 -0.53
CA PRO A 269 -2.49 19.88 0.16
C PRO A 269 -1.36 20.16 1.16
N SER A 270 -1.07 21.45 1.40
CA SER A 270 -0.18 21.90 2.48
C SER A 270 -0.72 21.63 3.88
N SER A 271 -2.04 21.46 4.00
CA SER A 271 -2.67 21.00 5.24
C SER A 271 -2.33 19.55 5.58
N PHE A 272 -1.99 18.72 4.59
CA PHE A 272 -1.59 17.33 4.80
C PHE A 272 -0.11 17.24 5.15
N TRP A 273 0.75 17.83 4.30
CA TRP A 273 2.19 17.76 4.50
C TRP A 273 2.88 19.13 4.37
N PRO A 274 3.76 19.51 5.31
CA PRO A 274 4.38 20.84 5.34
C PRO A 274 5.39 21.06 4.21
N THR A 275 6.11 20.02 3.77
CA THR A 275 7.17 20.14 2.75
C THR A 275 6.66 19.80 1.35
N ALA A 276 7.18 20.46 0.32
CA ALA A 276 6.82 20.19 -1.08
C ALA A 276 7.11 18.75 -1.51
N ASP A 277 8.23 18.17 -1.07
CA ASP A 277 8.59 16.79 -1.44
C ASP A 277 7.61 15.75 -0.89
N ALA A 278 7.10 15.97 0.33
CA ALA A 278 6.10 15.10 0.93
C ALA A 278 4.72 15.19 0.25
N ARG A 279 4.42 16.31 -0.42
CA ARG A 279 3.17 16.51 -1.15
C ARG A 279 3.16 15.92 -2.55
N GLN A 280 4.31 15.54 -3.08
CA GLN A 280 4.40 15.02 -4.44
C GLN A 280 3.68 13.66 -4.56
N ILE A 281 2.76 13.59 -5.53
CA ILE A 281 2.13 12.34 -5.98
C ILE A 281 3.10 11.67 -6.95
N LYS A 282 3.57 10.47 -6.64
CA LYS A 282 4.62 9.77 -7.42
C LYS A 282 4.17 8.37 -7.77
N GLY A 283 4.29 8.02 -9.06
CA GLY A 283 4.01 6.66 -9.55
C GLY A 283 2.52 6.36 -9.68
N PRO A 284 2.15 5.08 -9.85
CA PRO A 284 0.77 4.64 -10.03
C PRO A 284 -0.01 4.57 -8.71
N ASP A 285 -1.34 4.50 -8.80
CA ASP A 285 -2.34 4.65 -7.72
C ASP A 285 -2.38 3.55 -6.64
N SER A 286 -1.74 2.42 -6.90
CA SER A 286 -1.78 1.23 -6.03
C SER A 286 -0.45 0.48 -6.02
N GLY A 287 0.52 0.90 -6.85
CA GLY A 287 1.77 0.18 -7.06
C GLY A 287 1.64 -1.13 -7.84
N SER A 288 0.43 -1.54 -8.24
CA SER A 288 0.19 -2.81 -8.95
C SER A 288 0.66 -2.78 -10.41
N LEU A 289 0.70 -1.59 -11.03
CA LEU A 289 1.31 -1.35 -12.34
C LEU A 289 2.78 -0.97 -12.18
N SER A 290 3.61 -1.39 -13.14
CA SER A 290 5.02 -1.00 -13.19
C SER A 290 5.59 -1.06 -14.60
N LYS A 291 6.87 -0.71 -14.75
CA LYS A 291 7.60 -0.79 -16.02
C LYS A 291 7.89 -2.26 -16.41
N LEU A 292 8.15 -2.48 -17.70
CA LEU A 292 8.64 -3.76 -18.21
C LEU A 292 10.12 -3.98 -17.81
N HIS A 293 10.53 -5.24 -17.79
CA HIS A 293 11.91 -5.68 -17.54
C HIS A 293 12.47 -5.18 -16.21
N LEU A 294 11.82 -5.61 -15.12
CA LEU A 294 12.23 -5.31 -13.76
C LEU A 294 13.63 -5.86 -13.47
N THR A 295 14.38 -5.06 -12.70
CA THR A 295 15.74 -5.37 -12.23
C THR A 295 15.83 -5.16 -10.72
N LYS A 296 16.84 -5.78 -10.08
CA LYS A 296 17.03 -5.68 -8.63
C LYS A 296 17.41 -4.27 -8.17
N SER A 297 17.92 -3.44 -9.08
CA SER A 297 18.28 -2.04 -8.82
C SER A 297 17.10 -1.08 -8.97
N ASP A 298 15.92 -1.56 -9.34
CA ASP A 298 14.77 -0.69 -9.55
C ASP A 298 14.22 -0.15 -8.22
N GLU A 299 13.99 1.16 -8.20
CA GLU A 299 13.16 1.82 -7.20
C GLU A 299 11.83 2.19 -7.86
N LEU A 300 10.73 1.62 -7.37
CA LEU A 300 9.40 1.80 -7.96
C LEU A 300 8.55 2.69 -7.04
N PRO A 301 8.29 3.95 -7.39
CA PRO A 301 7.39 4.79 -6.62
C PRO A 301 5.93 4.37 -6.85
N PHE A 302 5.07 4.59 -5.87
CA PHE A 302 3.61 4.49 -6.02
C PHE A 302 2.92 5.42 -5.03
N PHE A 303 1.74 5.91 -5.40
CA PHE A 303 0.89 6.72 -4.54
C PHE A 303 -0.13 5.81 -3.88
N LEU A 304 -0.35 5.96 -2.58
CA LEU A 304 -1.41 5.25 -1.87
C LEU A 304 -2.38 6.27 -1.27
N SER A 305 -3.53 6.44 -1.92
CA SER A 305 -4.59 7.37 -1.50
C SER A 305 -5.03 7.13 -0.06
N PHE A 306 -5.10 5.87 0.35
CA PHE A 306 -5.51 5.46 1.70
C PHE A 306 -4.61 6.00 2.82
N MET A 307 -3.36 6.35 2.50
CA MET A 307 -2.41 6.97 3.44
C MET A 307 -2.03 8.40 3.05
N CYS A 308 -2.66 8.95 2.01
CA CYS A 308 -2.37 10.25 1.41
C CYS A 308 -0.88 10.54 1.26
N ARG A 309 -0.12 9.57 0.74
CA ARG A 309 1.34 9.66 0.62
C ARG A 309 1.85 8.77 -0.51
N SER A 310 2.95 9.20 -1.11
CA SER A 310 3.72 8.38 -2.04
C SER A 310 4.79 7.58 -1.32
N PHE A 311 4.90 6.31 -1.66
CA PHE A 311 5.92 5.37 -1.19
C PHE A 311 6.86 4.99 -2.34
N ARG A 312 7.96 4.35 -2.00
CA ARG A 312 8.79 3.60 -2.94
C ARG A 312 8.96 2.18 -2.45
N LYS A 313 8.94 1.23 -3.38
CA LYS A 313 9.31 -0.16 -3.11
C LYS A 313 10.62 -0.51 -3.79
N THR A 314 11.43 -1.29 -3.11
CA THR A 314 12.74 -1.77 -3.55
C THR A 314 12.78 -3.28 -3.52
N TYR A 315 13.67 -3.89 -4.31
CA TYR A 315 13.83 -5.34 -4.33
C TYR A 315 14.07 -5.91 -2.92
N TRP A 316 13.31 -6.93 -2.55
CA TRP A 316 13.41 -7.63 -1.28
C TRP A 316 13.98 -9.04 -1.47
N LYS A 317 13.29 -9.88 -2.23
CA LYS A 317 13.69 -11.29 -2.46
C LYS A 317 13.16 -11.83 -3.78
N GLU A 318 13.69 -12.96 -4.22
CA GLU A 318 13.02 -13.77 -5.26
C GLU A 318 11.78 -14.43 -4.66
N GLY A 319 10.73 -14.55 -5.45
CA GLY A 319 9.47 -15.19 -5.09
C GLY A 319 8.98 -16.16 -6.15
N MET A 320 7.92 -16.88 -5.80
CA MET A 320 7.19 -17.74 -6.72
C MET A 320 5.71 -17.68 -6.37
N VAL A 321 4.87 -17.42 -7.37
CA VAL A 321 3.41 -17.38 -7.24
C VAL A 321 2.85 -18.31 -8.30
N ASP A 322 2.13 -19.36 -7.91
CA ASP A 322 1.53 -20.37 -8.81
C ASP A 322 2.50 -20.90 -9.89
N GLY A 323 3.74 -21.17 -9.50
CA GLY A 323 4.79 -21.69 -10.40
C GLY A 323 5.43 -20.63 -11.32
N ILE A 324 4.99 -19.38 -11.25
CA ILE A 324 5.61 -18.23 -11.93
C ILE A 324 6.68 -17.64 -11.03
N LYS A 325 7.91 -17.50 -11.54
CA LYS A 325 8.99 -16.81 -10.82
C LYS A 325 8.70 -15.31 -10.76
N THR A 326 8.77 -14.74 -9.58
CA THR A 326 8.52 -13.32 -9.34
C THR A 326 9.69 -12.66 -8.62
N MET A 327 9.78 -11.35 -8.72
CA MET A 327 10.62 -10.52 -7.90
C MET A 327 9.73 -9.82 -6.87
N ALA A 328 9.99 -10.06 -5.59
CA ALA A 328 9.29 -9.40 -4.50
C ALA A 328 9.91 -8.01 -4.27
N PHE A 329 9.11 -6.97 -4.38
CA PHE A 329 9.48 -5.59 -4.02
C PHE A 329 8.71 -5.19 -2.76
N ALA A 330 9.39 -4.63 -1.77
CA ALA A 330 8.77 -4.23 -0.51
C ALA A 330 9.08 -2.77 -0.18
N VAL A 331 8.23 -2.14 0.64
CA VAL A 331 8.52 -0.81 1.17
C VAL A 331 9.65 -0.90 2.20
N PRO A 332 10.79 -0.21 1.99
CA PRO A 332 11.94 -0.32 2.87
C PRO A 332 11.72 0.47 4.17
N TYR A 333 12.51 0.14 5.20
CA TYR A 333 12.56 0.83 6.49
C TYR A 333 12.63 2.36 6.34
N ASP A 334 13.49 2.84 5.44
CA ASP A 334 13.68 4.25 5.09
C ASP A 334 12.40 5.03 4.74
N ASN A 335 11.30 4.39 4.36
CA ASN A 335 10.04 5.08 4.10
C ASN A 335 9.25 5.39 5.38
N PHE A 336 9.47 4.61 6.43
CA PHE A 336 8.86 4.79 7.74
C PHE A 336 9.77 5.53 8.73
N ASP A 337 11.05 5.72 8.41
CA ASP A 337 11.98 6.50 9.22
C ASP A 337 11.79 8.02 9.01
N THR A 338 11.00 8.64 9.89
CA THR A 338 10.74 10.09 9.89
C THR A 338 11.85 10.92 10.55
N THR A 339 12.87 10.25 11.12
CA THR A 339 14.05 10.94 11.69
C THR A 339 14.97 11.45 10.57
N LEU A 340 15.03 10.73 9.44
CA LEU A 340 15.80 11.14 8.26
C LEU A 340 15.32 12.48 7.69
N GLU A 341 16.25 13.38 7.38
CA GLU A 341 15.94 14.70 6.81
C GLU A 341 15.13 14.63 5.51
N LYS A 342 15.39 13.63 4.65
CA LYS A 342 14.60 13.39 3.42
C LYS A 342 13.12 13.12 3.70
N ASN A 343 12.77 12.69 4.91
CA ASN A 343 11.41 12.40 5.36
C ASN A 343 10.90 13.42 6.38
N ALA A 344 11.56 14.56 6.55
CA ALA A 344 11.19 15.58 7.53
C ALA A 344 9.73 16.05 7.39
N GLY A 345 9.20 16.05 6.15
CA GLY A 345 7.81 16.38 5.87
C GLY A 345 6.78 15.40 6.42
N PHE A 346 7.18 14.21 6.84
CA PHE A 346 6.30 13.16 7.37
C PHE A 346 6.40 13.01 8.89
N ARG A 347 7.16 13.91 9.55
CA ARG A 347 7.29 13.94 11.02
C ARG A 347 5.93 14.24 11.64
N TYR A 348 5.59 13.49 12.68
CA TYR A 348 4.43 13.81 13.49
C TYR A 348 4.66 15.17 14.18
N PRO A 349 3.74 16.15 14.04
CA PRO A 349 3.93 17.46 14.64
C PRO A 349 3.99 17.43 16.17
N ASN A 350 3.40 16.41 16.80
CA ASN A 350 3.31 16.25 18.25
C ASN A 350 2.73 17.52 18.92
N PRO A 351 1.51 17.94 18.57
CA PRO A 351 0.87 19.15 19.09
C PRO A 351 0.69 19.16 20.62
N GLU A 352 0.65 17.98 21.24
CA GLU A 352 0.62 17.74 22.68
C GLU A 352 1.97 17.97 23.36
N ASN A 353 3.05 18.05 22.58
CA ASN A 353 4.43 18.23 23.04
C ASN A 353 4.85 17.22 24.12
N VAL A 354 4.61 15.93 23.85
CA VAL A 354 4.89 14.84 24.79
C VAL A 354 6.08 14.02 24.30
N ASP A 355 7.02 13.73 25.20
CA ASP A 355 8.03 12.70 24.98
C ASP A 355 7.41 11.32 25.29
N TYR A 356 6.98 10.62 24.23
CA TYR A 356 6.38 9.29 24.34
C TYR A 356 7.38 8.19 24.66
N TYR A 357 8.67 8.42 24.40
CA TYR A 357 9.72 7.41 24.58
C TYR A 357 10.99 8.05 25.15
N PRO A 358 10.98 8.47 26.42
CA PRO A 358 12.13 9.13 27.05
C PRO A 358 13.40 8.28 27.02
N GLU A 359 13.25 6.96 27.11
CA GLU A 359 14.31 5.95 27.03
C GLU A 359 14.92 5.77 25.63
N TRP A 360 14.20 6.11 24.56
CA TRP A 360 14.73 5.98 23.20
C TRP A 360 15.80 7.04 22.93
N ASN A 361 17.01 6.61 22.61
CA ASN A 361 18.09 7.51 22.23
C ASN A 361 18.18 7.64 20.71
N ALA A 362 18.00 8.86 20.20
CA ALA A 362 18.12 9.16 18.76
C ALA A 362 19.55 8.96 18.17
N CYS A 363 20.51 8.50 18.97
CA CYS A 363 21.96 8.53 18.69
C CYS A 363 22.65 7.16 18.66
N ASP A 364 21.96 6.04 18.38
CA ASP A 364 22.59 4.72 18.47
C ASP A 364 23.61 4.41 17.35
N ASN A 365 23.61 5.17 16.24
CA ASN A 365 24.69 5.10 15.23
C ASN A 365 25.72 6.22 15.46
N GLN A 366 26.83 5.85 16.09
CA GLN A 366 27.92 6.71 16.60
C GLN A 366 28.68 7.59 15.58
N SER A 367 28.27 7.70 14.31
CA SER A 367 29.05 8.43 13.30
C SER A 367 28.51 9.80 12.89
N ASP A 368 27.32 10.20 13.33
CA ASP A 368 26.71 11.45 12.85
C ASP A 368 26.45 12.47 13.97
N SER A 369 27.23 13.56 13.97
CA SER A 369 27.10 14.68 14.91
C SER A 369 25.77 15.44 14.79
N SER A 370 24.95 15.13 13.79
CA SER A 370 23.63 15.72 13.54
C SER A 370 22.47 15.09 14.34
N CYS A 371 22.64 13.90 14.95
CA CYS A 371 21.58 13.17 15.68
C CYS A 371 21.16 13.78 17.04
N ARG A 372 21.58 15.00 17.36
CA ARG A 372 21.53 15.52 18.75
C ARG A 372 20.18 15.98 19.26
N GLN A 373 19.09 15.87 18.49
CA GLN A 373 17.84 16.54 18.83
C GLN A 373 16.66 15.56 18.87
N LYS A 374 16.29 15.14 20.09
CA LYS A 374 14.97 14.54 20.39
C LYS A 374 13.82 15.54 20.23
N THR A 375 14.12 16.79 19.89
CA THR A 375 13.16 17.87 19.70
C THR A 375 13.40 18.58 18.39
N VAL A 376 12.38 18.71 17.55
CA VAL A 376 12.44 19.44 16.28
C VAL A 376 11.36 20.52 16.32
N ASN A 377 11.71 21.76 15.99
CA ASN A 377 10.78 22.91 16.04
C ASN A 377 10.07 23.10 17.41
N GLY A 378 10.72 22.71 18.50
CA GLY A 378 10.18 22.83 19.85
C GLY A 378 9.22 21.72 20.29
N THR A 379 8.99 20.69 19.47
CA THR A 379 8.21 19.50 19.84
C THR A 379 9.06 18.24 19.84
N HIS A 380 8.67 17.23 20.63
CA HIS A 380 9.40 15.96 20.72
C HIS A 380 9.22 15.12 19.44
N LEU A 381 10.33 14.61 18.90
CA LEU A 381 10.35 13.76 17.72
C LEU A 381 9.99 12.33 18.11
N LEU A 382 9.19 11.64 17.27
CA LEU A 382 8.93 10.21 17.46
C LEU A 382 10.12 9.36 16.96
N PRO A 383 10.34 8.17 17.54
CA PRO A 383 11.24 7.16 16.99
C PRO A 383 10.86 6.80 15.54
N PRO A 384 11.80 6.25 14.76
CA PRO A 384 11.51 5.79 13.41
C PRO A 384 10.43 4.69 13.41
N GLY A 385 9.77 4.50 12.26
CA GLY A 385 8.72 3.49 12.09
C GLY A 385 7.29 4.04 12.19
N LEU A 386 7.12 5.32 12.50
CA LEU A 386 5.85 5.98 12.78
C LEU A 386 5.68 7.28 11.98
N PHE A 387 4.49 7.47 11.39
CA PHE A 387 4.09 8.73 10.76
C PHE A 387 2.58 8.96 10.94
N PRO A 388 2.09 10.22 10.94
CA PRO A 388 0.67 10.49 11.13
C PRO A 388 -0.15 10.17 9.87
N LEU A 389 -1.39 9.72 10.08
CA LEU A 389 -2.40 9.70 9.03
C LEU A 389 -3.04 11.10 8.98
N VAL A 390 -2.81 11.82 7.87
CA VAL A 390 -3.16 13.25 7.74
C VAL A 390 -4.45 13.50 6.98
N CYS A 391 -5.07 12.46 6.46
CA CYS A 391 -6.33 12.51 5.74
C CYS A 391 -7.26 11.37 6.19
N TYR A 392 -8.56 11.52 5.95
CA TYR A 392 -9.43 10.36 5.89
C TYR A 392 -8.93 9.44 4.79
N PRO A 393 -8.76 8.14 5.06
CA PRO A 393 -8.23 7.21 4.08
C PRO A 393 -8.85 7.38 2.69
N GLY A 394 -8.06 7.78 1.69
CA GLY A 394 -8.55 7.92 0.32
C GLY A 394 -9.46 9.11 0.07
N HIS A 395 -9.56 10.09 0.97
CA HIS A 395 -10.38 11.30 0.80
C HIS A 395 -9.58 12.58 1.00
N ASN A 396 -9.92 13.63 0.24
CA ASN A 396 -9.29 14.94 0.38
C ASN A 396 -9.89 15.74 1.56
N ALA A 397 -9.81 15.18 2.75
CA ALA A 397 -10.29 15.76 4.00
C ALA A 397 -9.42 15.30 5.18
N GLN A 398 -9.22 16.17 6.19
CA GLN A 398 -8.42 15.82 7.37
C GLN A 398 -9.26 15.06 8.41
N PRO A 399 -8.70 14.05 9.10
CA PRO A 399 -9.38 13.35 10.16
C PRO A 399 -9.45 14.24 11.41
N PRO A 400 -10.45 14.04 12.27
CA PRO A 400 -10.69 14.92 13.41
C PRO A 400 -9.88 14.62 14.65
N PHE A 401 -9.19 13.51 14.63
CA PHE A 401 -8.20 13.11 15.60
C PHE A 401 -7.03 12.52 14.83
N THR A 402 -5.84 12.58 15.42
CA THR A 402 -4.65 12.03 14.78
C THR A 402 -4.46 10.59 15.18
N VAL A 403 -4.34 9.72 14.18
CA VAL A 403 -3.79 8.36 14.34
C VAL A 403 -2.44 8.28 13.65
N LEU A 404 -1.60 7.37 14.13
CA LEU A 404 -0.28 7.12 13.56
C LEU A 404 -0.28 5.78 12.84
N VAL A 405 0.43 5.71 11.72
CA VAL A 405 0.66 4.49 10.95
C VAL A 405 2.05 3.94 11.27
N SER A 406 2.13 2.62 11.45
CA SER A 406 3.39 1.88 11.57
C SER A 406 3.32 0.54 10.82
N ALA A 407 4.46 -0.16 10.76
CA ALA A 407 4.44 -1.59 10.44
C ALA A 407 3.84 -2.39 11.62
N PRO A 408 3.18 -3.54 11.38
CA PRO A 408 2.61 -4.36 12.45
C PRO A 408 3.62 -4.71 13.55
N HIS A 409 3.15 -4.69 14.80
CA HIS A 409 3.95 -4.82 16.03
C HIS A 409 5.15 -3.88 16.11
N PHE A 410 5.08 -2.73 15.43
CA PHE A 410 6.16 -1.76 15.34
C PHE A 410 7.47 -2.36 14.80
N LEU A 411 7.39 -3.26 13.81
CA LEU A 411 8.53 -3.95 13.19
C LEU A 411 9.66 -3.00 12.75
N TYR A 412 9.31 -1.81 12.25
CA TYR A 412 10.26 -0.79 11.79
C TYR A 412 10.58 0.27 12.85
N SER A 413 10.27 0.01 14.11
CA SER A 413 10.62 0.89 15.23
C SER A 413 11.67 0.25 16.15
N PRO A 414 12.41 1.07 16.91
CA PRO A 414 13.36 0.59 17.90
C PRO A 414 12.69 -0.28 18.99
N PRO A 415 13.44 -1.16 19.67
CA PRO A 415 12.90 -2.03 20.72
C PRO A 415 12.20 -1.27 21.85
N GLU A 416 12.61 -0.04 22.15
CA GLU A 416 11.99 0.81 23.18
C GLU A 416 10.51 1.04 22.91
N VAL A 417 10.13 1.25 21.64
CA VAL A 417 8.73 1.40 21.22
C VAL A 417 7.92 0.15 21.52
N GLN A 418 8.50 -1.01 21.23
CA GLN A 418 7.85 -2.30 21.43
C GLN A 418 7.77 -2.66 22.93
N HIS A 419 8.85 -2.42 23.67
CA HIS A 419 8.97 -2.69 25.10
C HIS A 419 8.18 -1.71 25.97
N HIS A 420 7.73 -0.57 25.44
CA HIS A 420 6.80 0.30 26.15
C HIS A 420 5.39 -0.32 26.26
N LEU A 421 5.10 -1.38 25.49
CA LEU A 421 3.85 -2.14 25.53
C LEU A 421 4.10 -3.61 25.89
N SER A 422 3.10 -4.31 26.44
CA SER A 422 3.16 -5.77 26.59
C SER A 422 2.34 -6.41 25.48
N GLY A 423 2.84 -7.48 24.87
CA GLY A 423 2.16 -8.19 23.77
C GLY A 423 2.70 -7.93 22.36
N MET A 424 3.66 -7.02 22.17
CA MET A 424 4.29 -6.78 20.86
C MET A 424 5.28 -7.89 20.51
N ARG A 425 5.17 -8.45 19.29
CA ARG A 425 6.02 -9.54 18.78
C ARG A 425 6.31 -9.33 17.28
N PRO A 426 7.21 -8.39 16.92
CA PRO A 426 7.52 -8.15 15.51
C PRO A 426 8.19 -9.36 14.85
N ASP A 427 7.73 -9.72 13.65
CA ASP A 427 8.27 -10.80 12.84
C ASP A 427 8.47 -10.26 11.41
N PRO A 428 9.72 -10.19 10.90
CA PRO A 428 9.99 -9.66 9.57
C PRO A 428 9.31 -10.39 8.40
N GLU A 429 8.96 -11.66 8.54
CA GLU A 429 8.29 -12.41 7.48
C GLU A 429 6.77 -12.18 7.51
N LYS A 430 6.18 -12.04 8.70
CA LYS A 430 4.74 -11.81 8.85
C LYS A 430 4.34 -10.34 8.79
N HIS A 431 5.18 -9.44 9.31
CA HIS A 431 4.82 -8.04 9.58
C HIS A 431 5.49 -7.05 8.62
N LYS A 432 6.11 -7.52 7.55
CA LYS A 432 6.68 -6.62 6.53
C LYS A 432 5.55 -5.86 5.82
N PRO A 433 5.60 -4.52 5.80
CA PRO A 433 4.58 -3.72 5.13
C PRO A 433 4.75 -3.80 3.61
N MET A 434 3.62 -3.94 2.92
CA MET A 434 3.46 -3.72 1.47
C MET A 434 4.51 -4.45 0.62
N VAL A 435 4.26 -5.73 0.33
CA VAL A 435 5.08 -6.58 -0.52
C VAL A 435 4.36 -6.88 -1.83
N PHE A 436 5.03 -6.64 -2.95
CA PHE A 436 4.51 -6.85 -4.30
C PHE A 436 5.34 -7.93 -5.00
N TYR A 437 4.73 -9.06 -5.32
CA TYR A 437 5.34 -10.13 -6.08
C TYR A 437 5.08 -9.91 -7.57
N GLN A 438 6.09 -9.42 -8.28
CA GLN A 438 5.94 -8.98 -9.66
C GLN A 438 6.66 -9.91 -10.63
N GLU A 439 6.03 -10.24 -11.74
CA GLU A 439 6.70 -10.95 -12.83
C GLU A 439 7.77 -10.04 -13.47
N LYS A 440 8.94 -10.61 -13.76
CA LYS A 440 10.14 -9.85 -14.14
C LYS A 440 10.01 -9.11 -15.47
N ILE A 441 9.40 -9.72 -16.48
CA ILE A 441 9.36 -9.18 -17.85
C ILE A 441 8.21 -8.17 -17.99
N SER A 442 7.01 -8.53 -17.57
CA SER A 442 5.81 -7.73 -17.69
C SER A 442 5.67 -6.68 -16.60
N GLY A 443 6.31 -6.89 -15.44
CA GLY A 443 6.15 -6.04 -14.28
C GLY A 443 4.78 -6.17 -13.59
N THR A 444 3.93 -7.12 -14.01
CA THR A 444 2.61 -7.35 -13.41
C THR A 444 2.75 -7.88 -11.98
N ALA A 445 2.08 -7.24 -11.03
CA ALA A 445 1.92 -7.79 -9.68
C ALA A 445 0.92 -8.97 -9.71
N LEU A 446 1.41 -10.16 -9.36
CA LEU A 446 0.62 -11.39 -9.32
C LEU A 446 0.03 -11.63 -7.92
N GLN A 447 0.77 -11.21 -6.90
CA GLN A 447 0.34 -11.21 -5.51
C GLN A 447 0.81 -9.91 -4.85
N VAL A 448 -0.03 -9.35 -4.00
CA VAL A 448 0.29 -8.19 -3.17
C VAL A 448 -0.14 -8.48 -1.74
N ASP A 449 0.78 -8.31 -0.80
CA ASP A 449 0.51 -8.36 0.63
C ASP A 449 0.61 -6.94 1.20
N VAL A 450 -0.50 -6.32 1.60
CA VAL A 450 -0.52 -4.99 2.23
C VAL A 450 -0.70 -5.17 3.73
N ARG A 451 0.19 -4.57 4.51
CA ARG A 451 0.16 -4.66 5.98
C ARG A 451 0.54 -3.33 6.59
N PHE A 452 -0.30 -2.83 7.49
CA PHE A 452 -0.01 -1.63 8.27
C PHE A 452 -0.83 -1.59 9.54
N GLN A 453 -0.31 -0.89 10.55
CA GLN A 453 -0.90 -0.78 11.87
C GLN A 453 -1.33 0.65 12.14
N ILE A 454 -2.52 0.79 12.73
CA ILE A 454 -3.08 2.07 13.18
C ILE A 454 -2.87 2.18 14.69
N ASN A 455 -2.39 3.33 15.14
CA ASN A 455 -2.04 3.58 16.53
C ASN A 455 -2.62 4.90 17.00
N LEU A 456 -2.98 4.99 18.27
CA LEU A 456 -3.50 6.20 18.89
C LEU A 456 -2.50 6.73 19.94
N PRO A 457 -2.07 7.99 19.86
CA PRO A 457 -1.32 8.64 20.93
C PRO A 457 -2.22 8.86 22.15
N VAL A 458 -1.88 8.25 23.28
CA VAL A 458 -2.56 8.42 24.57
C VAL A 458 -1.67 9.27 25.47
N THR A 459 -2.23 10.34 26.03
CA THR A 459 -1.45 11.36 26.76
C THR A 459 -1.99 11.58 28.16
N ASN A 460 -1.07 11.85 29.10
CA ASN A 460 -1.40 12.32 30.42
C ASN A 460 -1.78 13.80 30.35
N ASN A 461 -3.01 14.14 30.71
CA ASN A 461 -3.41 15.54 30.86
C ASN A 461 -3.99 15.82 32.24
N LYS A 462 -3.25 16.56 33.06
CA LYS A 462 -3.67 16.92 34.43
C LYS A 462 -4.94 17.77 34.49
N GLY A 463 -5.32 18.44 33.39
CA GLY A 463 -6.57 19.19 33.31
C GLY A 463 -7.81 18.33 33.11
N SER A 464 -7.65 17.08 32.65
CA SER A 464 -8.75 16.15 32.40
C SER A 464 -8.75 15.02 33.42
N PHE A 465 -9.85 14.85 34.16
CA PHE A 465 -10.01 13.74 35.10
C PHE A 465 -9.90 12.36 34.43
N MET A 466 -10.28 12.25 33.16
CA MET A 466 -10.20 10.99 32.42
C MET A 466 -8.75 10.57 32.12
N THR A 467 -7.86 11.53 31.90
CA THR A 467 -6.49 11.26 31.41
C THR A 467 -5.38 11.69 32.38
N SER A 468 -5.74 12.27 33.54
CA SER A 468 -4.79 12.79 34.52
C SER A 468 -3.79 11.76 35.08
N GLN A 469 -4.10 10.48 35.02
CA GLN A 469 -3.28 9.38 35.53
C GLN A 469 -2.79 8.43 34.43
N LEU A 470 -3.17 8.65 33.17
CA LEU A 470 -2.72 7.80 32.05
C LEU A 470 -1.21 7.93 31.84
N PRO A 471 -0.54 6.87 31.35
CA PRO A 471 0.80 7.01 30.82
C PRO A 471 0.79 7.80 29.50
N ASN A 472 1.93 8.41 29.17
CA ASN A 472 2.19 8.92 27.83
C ASN A 472 2.67 7.74 26.97
N VAL A 473 1.84 7.26 26.06
CA VAL A 473 2.16 6.07 25.26
C VAL A 473 1.36 6.07 23.95
N ILE A 474 1.95 5.55 22.88
CA ILE A 474 1.21 5.29 21.64
C ILE A 474 0.70 3.85 21.69
N VAL A 475 -0.62 3.71 21.72
CA VAL A 475 -1.28 2.40 21.83
C VAL A 475 -1.74 1.94 20.46
N PRO A 476 -1.36 0.73 20.00
CA PRO A 476 -1.85 0.20 18.74
C PRO A 476 -3.32 -0.19 18.87
N LEU A 477 -4.09 0.03 17.81
CA LEU A 477 -5.53 -0.22 17.76
C LEU A 477 -5.79 -1.56 17.06
N PHE A 478 -5.34 -1.64 15.81
CA PHE A 478 -5.36 -2.85 15.00
C PHE A 478 -4.31 -2.72 13.91
N TYR A 479 -3.94 -3.85 13.31
CA TYR A 479 -3.28 -3.88 12.02
C TYR A 479 -4.13 -4.59 10.99
N GLU A 480 -4.02 -4.13 9.76
CA GLU A 480 -4.62 -4.76 8.59
C GLU A 480 -3.58 -5.65 7.90
N ASP A 481 -4.03 -6.81 7.42
CA ASP A 481 -3.28 -7.77 6.63
C ASP A 481 -4.13 -8.18 5.42
N SER A 482 -3.89 -7.50 4.31
CA SER A 482 -4.51 -7.80 3.01
C SER A 482 -3.60 -8.71 2.20
N HIS A 483 -4.21 -9.76 1.69
CA HIS A 483 -3.61 -10.67 0.74
C HIS A 483 -4.44 -10.67 -0.55
N ALA A 484 -3.88 -10.07 -1.60
CA ALA A 484 -4.49 -9.98 -2.91
C ALA A 484 -3.74 -10.85 -3.92
N VAL A 485 -4.45 -11.73 -4.62
CA VAL A 485 -3.91 -12.59 -5.69
C VAL A 485 -4.76 -12.44 -6.94
N VAL A 486 -4.12 -12.36 -8.10
CA VAL A 486 -4.83 -12.31 -9.38
C VAL A 486 -5.62 -13.60 -9.62
N ALA A 487 -6.78 -13.49 -10.25
CA ALA A 487 -7.63 -14.63 -10.54
C ALA A 487 -6.96 -15.63 -11.50
N ASP A 488 -7.30 -16.92 -11.36
CA ASP A 488 -6.69 -18.03 -12.08
C ASP A 488 -6.63 -17.83 -13.60
N PHE A 489 -7.66 -17.24 -14.20
CA PHE A 489 -7.69 -17.01 -15.65
C PHE A 489 -6.65 -15.97 -16.09
N ILE A 490 -6.37 -14.96 -15.26
CA ILE A 490 -5.26 -14.02 -15.50
C ILE A 490 -3.94 -14.70 -15.25
N MET A 491 -3.83 -15.48 -14.16
CA MET A 491 -2.60 -16.23 -13.86
C MET A 491 -2.21 -17.14 -15.05
N ASN A 492 -3.18 -17.87 -15.60
CA ASN A 492 -3.01 -18.72 -16.78
C ASN A 492 -2.63 -17.91 -18.03
N THR A 493 -3.23 -16.74 -18.22
CA THR A 493 -2.90 -15.85 -19.35
C THR A 493 -1.45 -15.36 -19.27
N VAL A 494 -1.01 -14.93 -18.07
CA VAL A 494 0.38 -14.53 -17.83
C VAL A 494 1.33 -15.72 -18.02
N TRP A 495 0.99 -16.89 -17.49
CA TRP A 495 1.80 -18.09 -17.64
C TRP A 495 1.98 -18.49 -19.12
N LEU A 496 0.89 -18.52 -19.89
CA LEU A 496 0.93 -18.83 -21.33
C LEU A 496 1.74 -17.78 -22.10
N GLY A 497 1.42 -16.49 -21.91
CA GLY A 497 2.01 -15.40 -22.69
C GLY A 497 3.48 -15.12 -22.37
N ILE A 498 3.85 -15.18 -21.08
CA ILE A 498 5.18 -14.77 -20.61
C ILE A 498 6.13 -15.94 -20.42
N ILE A 499 5.63 -17.14 -20.13
CA ILE A 499 6.49 -18.31 -19.87
C ILE A 499 6.46 -19.29 -21.03
N VAL A 500 5.28 -19.74 -21.46
CA VAL A 500 5.16 -20.79 -22.47
C VAL A 500 5.58 -20.30 -23.84
N VAL A 501 5.01 -19.19 -24.32
CA VAL A 501 5.30 -18.67 -25.66
C VAL A 501 6.80 -18.42 -25.86
N PRO A 502 7.51 -17.67 -24.96
CA PRO A 502 8.95 -17.47 -25.12
C PRO A 502 9.76 -18.77 -25.09
N ARG A 503 9.41 -19.73 -24.22
CA ARG A 503 10.09 -21.03 -24.18
C ARG A 503 9.88 -21.84 -25.46
N VAL A 504 8.65 -21.91 -25.97
CA VAL A 504 8.35 -22.62 -27.22
C VAL A 504 9.12 -22.02 -28.39
N ILE A 505 9.14 -20.69 -28.51
CA ILE A 505 9.91 -20.01 -29.56
C ILE A 505 11.42 -20.23 -29.35
N GLU A 506 11.89 -20.25 -28.11
CA GLU A 506 13.28 -20.56 -27.79
C GLU A 506 13.68 -22.00 -28.17
N TYR A 507 12.85 -22.99 -27.91
CA TYR A 507 13.13 -24.35 -28.38
C TYR A 507 13.05 -24.45 -29.90
N LEU A 508 12.02 -23.85 -30.51
CA LEU A 508 11.80 -23.90 -31.95
C LEU A 508 12.98 -23.30 -32.72
N LYS A 509 13.52 -22.13 -32.29
CA LYS A 509 14.69 -21.53 -32.96
C LYS A 509 15.90 -22.47 -32.92
N PHE A 510 16.17 -23.15 -31.81
CA PHE A 510 17.30 -24.09 -31.70
C PHE A 510 17.09 -25.34 -32.54
N VAL A 511 15.87 -25.89 -32.57
CA VAL A 511 15.51 -27.03 -33.41
C VAL A 511 15.69 -26.71 -34.89
N LEU A 512 15.23 -25.55 -35.36
CA LEU A 512 15.37 -25.12 -36.75
C LEU A 512 16.85 -24.97 -37.15
N ILE A 513 17.67 -24.34 -36.29
CA ILE A 513 19.12 -24.22 -36.52
C ILE A 513 19.79 -25.60 -36.57
N PHE A 514 19.43 -26.49 -35.64
CA PHE A 514 19.98 -27.84 -35.57
C PHE A 514 19.62 -28.67 -36.80
N ILE A 515 18.37 -28.63 -37.26
CA ILE A 515 17.92 -29.29 -38.50
C ILE A 515 18.71 -28.74 -39.69
N GLY A 516 18.89 -27.42 -39.78
CA GLY A 516 19.70 -26.78 -40.82
C GLY A 516 21.14 -27.33 -40.86
N ILE A 517 21.80 -27.39 -39.70
CA ILE A 517 23.17 -27.91 -39.56
C ILE A 517 23.25 -29.41 -39.89
N CYS A 518 22.28 -30.21 -39.45
CA CYS A 518 22.26 -31.64 -39.73
C CYS A 518 22.15 -31.93 -41.22
N ILE A 519 21.25 -31.24 -41.93
CA ILE A 519 21.10 -31.38 -43.39
C ILE A 519 22.41 -31.00 -44.09
N LEU A 520 23.02 -29.89 -43.69
CA LEU A 520 24.31 -29.45 -44.24
C LEU A 520 25.42 -30.49 -44.01
N THR A 521 25.48 -31.04 -42.80
CA THR A 521 26.50 -32.03 -42.40
C THR A 521 26.33 -33.32 -43.20
N VAL A 522 25.10 -33.82 -43.36
CA VAL A 522 24.79 -35.01 -44.17
C VAL A 522 25.21 -34.77 -45.63
N LEU A 523 24.94 -33.60 -46.20
CA LEU A 523 25.38 -33.26 -47.55
C LEU A 523 26.90 -33.28 -47.68
N ILE A 524 27.62 -32.70 -46.72
CA ILE A 524 29.10 -32.71 -46.71
C ILE A 524 29.63 -34.14 -46.64
N VAL A 525 29.07 -34.98 -45.75
CA VAL A 525 29.49 -36.37 -45.58
C VAL A 525 29.23 -37.19 -46.84
N LEU A 526 28.05 -37.07 -47.45
CA LEU A 526 27.73 -37.73 -48.71
C LEU A 526 28.72 -37.33 -49.81
N ARG A 527 29.05 -36.04 -49.90
CA ARG A 527 29.99 -35.53 -50.90
C ARG A 527 31.43 -36.03 -50.67
N VAL A 528 31.88 -36.12 -49.42
CA VAL A 528 33.18 -36.69 -49.07
C VAL A 528 33.23 -38.19 -49.40
N ARG A 529 32.16 -38.94 -49.07
CA ARG A 529 32.07 -40.38 -49.39
C ARG A 529 32.08 -40.63 -50.90
N VAL A 530 31.30 -39.89 -51.69
CA VAL A 530 31.29 -40.03 -53.16
C VAL A 530 32.67 -39.74 -53.76
N LYS A 531 33.41 -38.75 -53.23
CA LYS A 531 34.81 -38.51 -53.65
C LYS A 531 35.75 -39.67 -53.28
N GLY A 532 35.55 -40.29 -52.11
CA GLY A 532 36.35 -41.44 -51.65
C GLY A 532 36.20 -42.68 -52.53
N THR A 533 35.00 -42.96 -53.05
CA THR A 533 34.75 -44.15 -53.88
C THR A 533 35.33 -44.07 -55.30
N VAL A 534 35.73 -42.88 -55.77
CA VAL A 534 36.31 -42.66 -57.11
C VAL A 534 37.85 -42.81 -57.11
N SER A 535 38.44 -43.22 -55.98
CA SER A 535 39.91 -43.29 -55.79
C SER A 535 40.48 -44.72 -55.82
N VAL A 536 39.76 -45.70 -56.38
CA VAL A 536 40.29 -47.05 -56.61
C VAL A 536 40.29 -47.30 -58.11
N VAL A 537 41.41 -46.94 -58.75
CA VAL A 537 41.81 -47.41 -60.08
C VAL A 537 42.47 -48.77 -59.92
#